data_AF-A0A9P6ZWT6-F1
#
_entry.id   AF-A0A9P6ZWT6-F1
#
_cell.length_a   1.000
_cell.length_b   1.000
_cell.length_c   1.000
_cell.angle_alpha   90.00
_cell.angle_beta   90.00
_cell.angle_gamma   90.00
#
_symmetry.space_group_name_H-M   'P 1'
#
loop_
_entity.id
_entity.type
_entity.pdbx_description
1 polymer ?
#
loop_
_entity_poly.entity_id
_entity_poly.type
_entity_poly.pdbx_seq_one_letter_code
_entity_poly.pdbx_strand_id
1 'polypeptide(L)' 'YRELMRVTCQWRQLKAYKWNGFGHDPELLKPGELALFCLAYPQSGINIPSGPEENPDL' A
#
# COMPACT_ATOMS: atom_id res chain seq x y z
N TYR A 1 20.72 23.54 1.83
CA TYR A 1 20.35 22.20 1.33
C TYR A 1 19.41 21.43 2.27
N ARG A 2 19.59 21.52 3.61
CA ARG A 2 18.73 20.81 4.58
C ARG A 2 17.23 21.08 4.44
N GLU A 3 16.84 22.34 4.28
CA GLU A 3 15.42 22.70 4.17
C GLU A 3 14.81 22.21 2.84
N LEU A 4 15.59 22.23 1.74
CA LEU A 4 15.15 21.65 0.46
C LEU A 4 14.89 20.14 0.58
N MET A 5 15.75 19.41 1.27
CA MET A 5 15.56 17.98 1.54
C MET A 5 14.29 17.73 2.37
N ARG A 6 14.05 18.53 3.41
CA ARG A 6 12.83 18.42 4.24
C ARG A 6 11.56 18.63 3.42
N VAL A 7 11.52 19.70 2.63
CA VAL A 7 10.38 19.99 1.74
C VAL A 7 10.19 18.86 0.72
N THR A 8 11.27 18.28 0.19
CA THR A 8 11.20 17.15 -0.74
C THR A 8 10.62 15.90 -0.09
N CYS A 9 11.01 15.58 1.16
CA CYS A 9 10.44 14.46 1.90
C CYS A 9 8.94 14.67 2.17
N GLN A 10 8.56 15.86 2.63
CA GLN A 10 7.15 16.22 2.86
C GLN A 10 6.33 16.15 1.57
N TRP A 11 6.87 16.64 0.45
CA TRP A 11 6.23 16.54 -0.86
C TRP A 11 5.99 15.09 -1.29
N ARG A 12 6.99 14.21 -1.15
CA ARG A 12 6.85 12.78 -1.47
C ARG A 12 5.78 12.09 -0.62
N GLN A 13 5.70 12.44 0.66
CA GLN A 13 4.68 11.93 1.57
C GLN A 13 3.27 12.38 1.15
N LEU A 14 3.07 13.68 0.89
CA LEU A 14 1.79 14.22 0.42
C LEU A 14 1.36 13.60 -0.93
N LYS A 15 2.33 13.33 -1.82
CA LYS A 15 2.08 12.63 -3.07
C LYS A 15 1.59 11.19 -2.85
N ALA A 16 2.20 10.46 -1.90
CA ALA A 16 1.76 9.11 -1.54
C ALA A 16 0.34 9.11 -0.97
N TYR A 17 0.00 10.07 -0.11
CA TYR A 17 -1.37 10.22 0.42
C TYR A 17 -2.38 10.50 -0.68
N LYS A 18 -2.07 11.45 -1.57
CA LYS A 18 -2.96 11.78 -2.69
C LYS A 18 -3.20 10.57 -3.61
N TRP A 19 -2.16 9.79 -3.90
CA TRP A 19 -2.28 8.64 -4.80
C TRP A 19 -3.05 7.46 -4.20
N ASN A 20 -3.03 7.31 -2.88
CA ASN A 20 -3.76 6.25 -2.18
C ASN A 20 -5.13 6.73 -1.63
N GLY A 21 -5.57 7.94 -1.94
CA GLY A 21 -6.89 8.46 -1.55
C GLY A 21 -6.98 9.07 -0.15
N PHE A 22 -5.89 9.17 0.59
CA PHE A 22 -5.84 9.65 1.99
C PHE A 22 -5.74 11.18 2.13
N GLY A 23 -6.53 11.92 1.34
CA GLY A 23 -6.45 13.39 1.30
C GLY A 23 -7.12 14.11 2.48
N HIS A 24 -8.10 13.47 3.13
CA HIS A 24 -8.99 14.10 4.10
C HIS A 24 -9.15 13.32 5.41
N ASP A 25 -8.47 12.17 5.55
CA ASP A 25 -8.63 11.33 6.71
C ASP A 25 -7.62 11.73 7.80
N PRO A 26 -8.07 12.20 8.98
CA PRO A 26 -7.18 12.49 10.09
C PRO A 26 -6.67 11.21 10.79
N GLU A 27 -7.14 10.03 10.39
CA GLU A 27 -6.68 8.77 10.97
C GLU A 27 -5.20 8.49 10.68
N LEU A 28 -4.52 7.89 11.68
CA LEU A 28 -3.15 7.45 11.56
C LEU A 28 -3.11 6.24 10.63
N LEU A 29 -2.46 6.39 9.47
CA LEU A 29 -2.25 5.31 8.51
C LEU A 29 -1.60 4.10 9.18
N LYS A 30 -2.16 2.93 8.92
CA LYS A 30 -1.57 1.66 9.35
C LYS A 30 -0.38 1.33 8.45
N PRO A 31 0.59 0.56 8.95
CA PRO A 31 1.68 0.05 8.13
C PRO A 31 1.14 -0.68 6.89
N GLY A 32 1.59 -0.27 5.70
CA GLY A 32 1.20 -0.89 4.44
C GLY A 32 0.05 -0.22 3.68
N GLU A 33 -0.68 0.73 4.26
CA GLU A 33 -1.83 1.36 3.59
C GLU A 33 -1.45 2.26 2.40
N LEU A 34 -0.17 2.68 2.30
CA LEU A 34 0.36 3.39 1.14
C LEU A 34 1.06 2.48 0.13
N ALA A 35 1.15 1.18 0.42
CA ALA A 35 1.79 0.23 -0.47
C ALA A 35 0.87 -0.05 -1.66
N LEU A 36 1.45 -0.13 -2.86
CA LEU A 36 0.70 -0.53 -4.04
C LEU A 36 0.40 -2.03 -3.96
N PHE A 37 -0.83 -2.38 -4.34
CA PHE A 37 -1.23 -3.77 -4.49
C PHE A 37 -0.37 -4.47 -5.55
N CYS A 38 0.30 -5.55 -5.17
CA CYS A 38 1.09 -6.36 -6.09
C CYS A 38 0.27 -7.56 -6.57
N LEU A 39 -0.20 -7.52 -7.82
CA LEU A 39 -0.94 -8.63 -8.45
C LEU A 39 -0.12 -9.92 -8.58
N ALA A 40 1.21 -9.80 -8.69
CA ALA A 40 2.10 -10.95 -8.85
C ALA A 40 2.42 -11.67 -7.53
N TYR A 41 2.18 -11.03 -6.38
CA TYR A 41 2.42 -11.65 -5.09
C TYR A 41 1.28 -12.61 -4.75
N PRO A 42 1.54 -13.89 -4.42
CA PRO A 42 0.49 -14.83 -4.02
C PRO A 42 -0.13 -14.37 -2.69
N GLN A 43 -1.38 -13.94 -2.76
CA GLN A 43 -2.22 -13.51 -1.65
C GLN A 43 -3.37 -14.50 -1.48
N SER A 44 -3.23 -15.33 -0.45
CA SER A 44 -4.23 -16.28 0.02
C SER A 44 -5.60 -15.60 0.18
N GLY A 45 -6.62 -16.12 -0.49
CA GLY A 45 -7.99 -15.58 -0.49
C GLY A 45 -8.22 -14.35 -1.37
N ILE A 46 -7.19 -13.84 -2.08
CA ILE A 46 -7.33 -12.71 -3.03
C ILE A 46 -7.07 -13.17 -4.45
N ASN A 47 -5.87 -13.69 -4.73
CA ASN A 47 -5.48 -14.16 -6.07
C ASN A 47 -4.98 -15.62 -6.09
N ILE A 48 -4.76 -16.22 -4.92
CA ILE A 48 -4.54 -17.66 -4.77
C ILE A 48 -5.52 -18.23 -3.74
N PRO A 49 -5.89 -19.51 -3.87
CA PRO A 49 -6.81 -20.19 -2.95
C PRO A 49 -6.34 -20.06 -1.50
N SER A 50 -7.29 -19.95 -0.58
CA SER A 50 -6.99 -19.70 0.84
C SER A 50 -6.50 -20.95 1.58
N GLY A 51 -6.84 -22.13 1.07
CA GLY A 51 -6.42 -23.42 1.61
C GLY A 51 -6.46 -24.53 0.55
N PRO A 52 -5.98 -25.73 0.92
CA PRO A 52 -5.87 -26.88 0.00
C PRO A 52 -7.22 -27.42 -0.49
N GLU A 53 -8.32 -27.14 0.21
CA GLU A 53 -9.67 -27.57 -0.22
C GLU A 53 -10.20 -26.76 -1.42
N GLU A 54 -9.67 -25.55 -1.66
CA GLU A 54 -10.18 -24.64 -2.68
C GLU A 54 -9.50 -24.83 -4.05
N ASN A 55 -8.46 -25.67 -4.14
CA ASN A 55 -7.80 -25.97 -5.41
C ASN A 55 -7.26 -27.40 -5.43
N PRO A 56 -8.03 -28.38 -5.95
CA PRO A 56 -7.65 -29.79 -5.97
C PRO A 56 -6.56 -30.11 -7.00
N ASP A 57 -6.13 -29.15 -7.82
CA ASP A 57 -5.23 -29.35 -8.95
C ASP A 57 -3.77 -28.91 -8.68
N LEU A 58 -3.42 -28.61 -7.42
CA LEU A 58 -2.06 -28.30 -6.94
C LEU A 58 -1.47 -29.44 -6.10
#